data_AF-A0AAE9SPX8-F1
#
_entry.id   AF-A0AAE9SPX8-F1
#
_cell.length_a   1.000
_cell.length_b   1.000
_cell.length_c   1.000
_cell.angle_alpha   90.00
_cell.angle_beta   90.00
_cell.angle_gamma   90.00
#
_symmetry.space_group_name_H-M   'P 1'
#
loop_
_entity.id
_entity.type
_entity.pdbx_description
1 polymer ?
#
loop_
_entity_poly.entity_id
_entity_poly.type
_entity_poly.pdbx_seq_one_letter_code
_entity_poly.pdbx_strand_id
1 'polypeptide(L)'
;MTFSGQPESADPSLLALNPTSGGAEGLAVRINNSDGTKIDLDSPSLPTPLLSGGLNELHFTAQYQVLTGHTLKPGIANATASFTVNYD
;
A
#
# COMPACT_ATOMS: atom_id res chain seq x y z
N MET A 1 -7.97 5.45 -9.08
CA MET A 1 -6.61 5.85 -8.63
C MET A 1 -5.84 4.58 -8.34
N THR A 2 -4.53 4.59 -8.41
CA THR A 2 -3.73 3.36 -8.28
C THR A 2 -2.53 3.63 -7.39
N PHE A 3 -2.25 2.70 -6.47
CA PHE A 3 -1.00 2.66 -5.73
C PHE A 3 -0.07 1.64 -6.37
N SER A 4 1.15 2.05 -6.69
CA SER A 4 2.18 1.18 -7.26
C SER A 4 3.47 1.25 -6.45
N GLY A 5 4.32 0.24 -6.57
CA GLY A 5 5.58 0.14 -5.83
C GLY A 5 6.27 -1.19 -6.04
N GLN A 6 7.23 -1.52 -5.19
CA GLN A 6 7.82 -2.86 -5.21
C GLN A 6 6.85 -3.85 -4.56
N PRO A 7 6.37 -4.88 -5.29
CA PRO A 7 5.50 -5.89 -4.71
C PRO A 7 6.26 -6.78 -3.72
N GLU A 8 5.61 -7.19 -2.64
CA GLU A 8 6.16 -8.20 -1.74
C GLU A 8 6.23 -9.55 -2.45
N SER A 9 7.40 -10.18 -2.40
CA SER A 9 7.68 -11.47 -3.05
C SER A 9 6.76 -12.60 -2.60
N ALA A 10 6.39 -12.63 -1.32
CA ALA A 10 5.52 -13.65 -0.74
C ALA A 10 4.02 -13.37 -0.95
N ASP A 11 3.64 -12.12 -1.16
CA ASP A 11 2.27 -11.68 -1.46
C ASP A 11 2.31 -10.41 -2.33
N PRO A 12 2.28 -10.56 -3.67
CA PRO A 12 2.42 -9.43 -4.59
C PRO A 12 1.31 -8.38 -4.51
N SER A 13 0.23 -8.67 -3.78
CA SER A 13 -0.83 -7.70 -3.52
C SER A 13 -0.46 -6.66 -2.45
N LEU A 14 0.65 -6.86 -1.73
CA LEU A 14 1.16 -5.97 -0.68
C LEU A 14 2.41 -5.23 -1.17
N LEU A 15 2.68 -4.07 -0.54
CA LEU A 15 3.87 -3.27 -0.80
C LEU A 15 5.04 -3.78 0.07
N ALA A 16 6.15 -4.14 -0.58
CA ALA A 16 7.37 -4.55 0.09
C ALA A 16 8.00 -3.42 0.92
N LEU A 17 8.75 -3.79 1.96
CA LEU A 17 9.60 -2.86 2.66
C LEU A 17 10.81 -2.47 1.80
N ASN A 18 11.30 -1.23 1.97
CA ASN A 18 12.48 -0.73 1.31
C ASN A 18 13.71 -1.54 1.76
N PRO A 19 14.54 -2.06 0.83
CA PRO A 19 15.74 -2.81 1.18
C PRO A 19 16.70 -1.95 2.01
N THR A 20 17.04 -2.40 3.21
CA THR A 20 17.95 -1.69 4.10
C THR A 20 18.65 -2.64 5.06
N SER A 21 19.85 -2.27 5.51
CA SER A 21 20.55 -3.02 6.55
C SER A 21 19.76 -2.94 7.86
N GLY A 22 19.49 -4.10 8.46
CA GLY A 22 18.62 -4.18 9.65
C GLY A 22 17.14 -3.92 9.36
N GLY A 23 16.69 -4.17 8.12
CA GLY A 23 15.27 -4.15 7.77
C GLY A 23 14.46 -5.19 8.54
N ALA A 24 13.19 -4.90 8.80
CA ALA A 24 12.26 -5.87 9.37
C ALA A 24 11.98 -7.00 8.37
N GLU A 25 11.65 -8.19 8.87
CA GLU A 25 11.27 -9.34 8.05
C GLU A 25 9.91 -9.89 8.49
N GLY A 26 9.21 -10.55 7.57
CA GLY A 26 7.94 -11.25 7.83
C GLY A 26 6.69 -10.37 7.82
N LEU A 27 6.82 -9.11 7.37
CA LEU A 27 5.69 -8.19 7.20
C LEU A 27 5.87 -7.35 5.94
N ALA A 28 4.76 -6.82 5.44
CA ALA A 28 4.70 -5.86 4.35
C ALA A 28 3.70 -4.73 4.68
N VAL A 29 3.62 -3.71 3.83
CA VAL A 29 2.65 -2.63 3.97
C VAL A 29 1.39 -2.94 3.15
N ARG A 30 0.24 -2.94 3.82
CA ARG A 30 -1.07 -3.02 3.20
C ARG A 30 -1.67 -1.61 3.08
N ILE A 31 -2.21 -1.30 1.91
CA ILE A 31 -2.94 -0.06 1.64
C ILE A 31 -4.42 -0.40 1.53
N ASN A 32 -5.28 0.45 2.10
CA ASN A 32 -6.73 0.26 2.07
C ASN A 32 -7.45 1.50 1.55
N ASN A 33 -8.62 1.26 0.97
CA ASN A 33 -9.62 2.29 0.74
C ASN A 33 -10.12 2.86 2.09
N SER A 34 -10.88 3.95 2.01
CA SER A 34 -11.49 4.61 3.17
C SER A 34 -12.43 3.70 3.98
N ASP A 35 -13.03 2.69 3.35
CA ASP A 35 -13.91 1.70 4.00
C ASP A 35 -13.14 0.52 4.64
N GLY A 36 -11.80 0.53 4.57
CA GLY A 36 -10.94 -0.52 5.10
C GLY A 36 -10.74 -1.73 4.16
N THR A 37 -11.39 -1.76 3.00
CA THR A 37 -11.14 -2.78 1.98
C THR A 37 -9.73 -2.63 1.43
N LYS A 38 -9.06 -3.76 1.21
CA LYS A 38 -7.69 -3.77 0.69
C LYS A 38 -7.67 -3.24 -0.75
N ILE A 39 -6.67 -2.43 -1.06
CA ILE A 39 -6.27 -2.14 -2.43
C ILE A 39 -5.12 -3.09 -2.76
N ASP A 40 -5.33 -4.01 -3.72
CA ASP A 40 -4.23 -4.80 -4.27
C ASP A 40 -3.24 -3.86 -4.97
N LEU A 41 -1.94 -4.05 -4.74
CA LEU A 41 -0.91 -3.23 -5.40
C LEU A 41 -1.07 -3.29 -6.93
N ASP A 42 -0.77 -2.18 -7.59
CA ASP A 42 -0.93 -1.98 -9.04
C ASP A 42 -2.37 -2.14 -9.57
N SER A 43 -3.36 -2.24 -8.67
CA SER A 43 -4.78 -2.32 -9.01
C SER A 43 -5.53 -1.02 -8.69
N PRO A 44 -6.64 -0.73 -9.38
CA PRO A 44 -7.47 0.43 -9.07
C PRO A 44 -8.05 0.38 -7.65
N SER A 45 -8.01 1.51 -6.95
CA SER A 45 -8.78 1.79 -5.74
C SER A 45 -10.29 1.82 -6.04
N LEU A 46 -11.10 1.86 -4.98
CA LEU A 46 -12.53 2.14 -5.14
C LEU A 46 -12.75 3.48 -5.86
N PRO A 47 -13.79 3.58 -6.72
CA PRO A 47 -14.16 4.82 -7.37
C PRO A 47 -14.48 5.89 -6.33
N THR A 48 -13.84 7.04 -6.43
CA THR A 48 -14.13 8.20 -5.58
C THR A 48 -14.54 9.36 -6.49
N PRO A 49 -15.79 9.85 -6.40
CA PRO A 49 -16.24 10.95 -7.23
C PRO A 49 -15.46 12.22 -6.89
N LEU A 50 -14.97 12.91 -7.92
CA LEU A 50 -14.23 14.17 -7.77
C LEU A 50 -15.17 15.35 -8.00
N LEU A 51 -15.05 16.36 -7.14
CA LEU A 51 -15.70 17.66 -7.31
C LEU A 51 -14.99 18.46 -8.40
N SER A 52 -15.78 19.04 -9.32
CA SER A 52 -15.27 20.01 -10.28
C SER A 52 -15.09 21.38 -9.62
N GLY A 53 -13.91 21.99 -9.80
CA GLY A 53 -13.63 23.35 -9.32
C GLY A 53 -13.48 23.50 -7.80
N GLY A 54 -13.23 22.41 -7.06
CA GLY A 54 -13.08 22.41 -5.60
C GLY A 54 -11.93 21.53 -5.08
N LEU A 55 -11.69 21.60 -3.77
CA LEU A 55 -10.74 20.72 -3.07
C LEU A 55 -11.32 19.30 -3.00
N ASN A 56 -10.51 18.32 -3.38
CA ASN A 56 -10.84 16.90 -3.23
C ASN A 56 -9.94 16.30 -2.16
N GLU A 57 -10.54 15.81 -1.07
CA GLU A 57 -9.85 15.06 -0.02
C GLU A 57 -10.06 13.57 -0.23
N LEU A 58 -8.96 12.81 -0.32
CA LEU A 58 -8.98 11.38 -0.58
C LEU A 58 -8.43 10.65 0.64
N HIS A 59 -9.26 9.81 1.26
CA HIS A 59 -8.91 9.10 2.48
C HIS A 59 -8.48 7.67 2.15
N PHE A 60 -7.26 7.33 2.56
CA PHE A 60 -6.70 5.99 2.50
C PHE A 60 -6.05 5.67 3.84
N THR A 61 -5.90 4.39 4.15
CA THR A 61 -5.15 3.95 5.33
C THR A 61 -4.03 3.00 4.93
N ALA A 62 -2.97 2.98 5.73
CA ALA A 62 -1.87 2.04 5.59
C ALA A 62 -1.64 1.33 6.92
N GLN A 63 -1.29 0.04 6.86
CA GLN A 63 -1.00 -0.77 8.03
C GLN A 63 0.06 -1.82 7.70
N TYR A 64 0.85 -2.23 8.70
CA TYR A 64 1.69 -3.42 8.56
C TYR A 64 0.84 -4.68 8.57
N GLN A 65 1.09 -5.58 7.62
CA GLN A 65 0.45 -6.89 7.53
C GLN A 65 1.51 -7.99 7.62
N VAL A 66 1.31 -8.93 8.53
CA VAL A 66 2.18 -10.10 8.69
C VAL A 66 1.99 -11.03 7.49
N LEU A 67 3.11 -11.53 6.96
CA LEU A 67 3.11 -12.50 5.88
C LEU A 67 2.86 -13.90 6.46
N THR A 68 1.83 -14.57 5.95
CA THR A 68 1.45 -15.91 6.42
C THR A 68 2.64 -16.88 6.29
N GLY A 69 2.92 -17.64 7.35
CA GLY A 69 4.01 -18.61 7.37
C GLY A 69 5.42 -18.02 7.51
N HIS A 70 5.56 -16.71 7.67
CA HIS A 70 6.86 -16.06 7.86
C HIS A 70 7.10 -15.75 9.34
N THR A 71 8.38 -15.80 9.75
CA THR A 71 8.78 -15.40 11.10
C THR A 71 9.05 -13.90 11.13
N LEU A 72 8.46 -13.19 12.09
CA LEU A 72 8.73 -11.77 12.28
C LEU A 72 10.13 -11.54 12.83
N LYS A 73 10.88 -10.63 12.21
CA LYS A 73 12.11 -10.08 12.77
C LYS A 73 12.01 -8.57 12.92
N PRO A 74 12.41 -8.01 14.07
CA PRO A 74 12.40 -6.57 14.26
C PRO A 74 13.43 -5.89 13.37
N GLY A 75 13.12 -4.69 12.92
CA GLY A 75 14.01 -3.90 12.08
C GLY A 75 13.33 -2.65 11.52
N ILE A 76 14.00 -1.97 10.60
CA ILE A 76 13.48 -0.79 9.90
C ILE A 76 12.38 -1.24 8.93
N ALA A 77 11.21 -0.60 8.99
CA ALA A 77 10.03 -0.97 8.20
C ALA A 77 9.52 0.18 7.30
N ASN A 78 10.44 0.89 6.65
CA ASN A 78 10.07 1.94 5.71
C ASN A 78 9.59 1.32 4.38
N ALA A 79 8.62 1.93 3.72
CA ALA A 79 8.16 1.54 2.38
C ALA A 79 7.87 2.79 1.53
N THR A 80 7.97 2.66 0.22
CA THR A 80 7.72 3.75 -0.73
C THR A 80 6.69 3.30 -1.76
N ALA A 81 5.61 4.08 -1.93
CA ALA A 81 4.61 3.88 -2.97
C ALA A 81 4.48 5.13 -3.85
N SER A 82 4.11 4.90 -5.11
CA SER A 82 3.65 5.92 -6.04
C SER A 82 2.12 5.94 -6.07
N PHE A 83 1.52 7.12 -6.04
CA PHE A 83 0.07 7.29 -6.14
C PHE A 83 -0.28 7.99 -7.45
N THR A 84 -1.05 7.30 -8.29
CA THR A 84 -1.46 7.80 -9.61
C THR A 84 -2.96 8.14 -9.61
N VAL A 85 -3.26 9.38 -9.98
CA VAL A 85 -4.62 9.85 -10.25
C VAL A 85 -4.80 9.94 -11.76
N ASN A 86 -5.63 9.05 -12.31
CA ASN A 86 -6.05 9.12 -13.71
C ASN A 86 -7.38 9.88 -13.77
N TYR A 87 -7.45 10.88 -14.64
CA TYR A 87 -8.67 11.60 -14.97
C TYR A 87 -9.16 11.03 -16.30
N ASP A 88 -10.20 10.20 -16.26
CA ASP A 88 -10.93 9.78 -17.46
C ASP A 88 -11.98 10.83 -17.84
#